data_AF-A0A6P0S9A6-F1
#
_entry.id   AF-A0A6P0S9A6-F1
#
_cell.length_a   1.000
_cell.length_b   1.000
_cell.length_c   1.000
_cell.angle_alpha   90.00
_cell.angle_beta   90.00
_cell.angle_gamma   90.00
#
_symmetry.space_group_name_H-M   'P 1'
#
loop_
_entity.id
_entity.type
_entity.pdbx_description
1 polymer ?
#
loop_
_entity_poly.entity_id
_entity_poly.type
_entity_poly.pdbx_seq_one_letter_code
_entity_poly.pdbx_strand_id
1 'polypeptide(L)'
;IKECKKELEREVQSLQKAYEVGARVPEYIDCYFPSTEEERNQYNNFFLVQEFIEGKNLPNLLQSRREKLTEGSNVNDFFEEKELFAYLIDLLETLHLLKQQNILHRDIKPQNIIQRSIRSDEHKEAGENKKLYLVDFGSSKQLEPGIETENSIYYTKNHPRTPFYAPPEVLRETDLDSLRLERNKYKWLIGDFNSDLLLHKHRWTRDIYSLGITIFDLLTGIPKTIFYRYQPSDKDWGNWMSNLKEKIPNLYPILEKMTRFYPDERYQTAMAPLLEASAQAWYVYGDREDKSWLLKDKLLKDSLESIDEKGINLPLLQKQFLQKSKDEQDREDYRKSFRKNRNP
;
A
#
# COMPACT_ATOMS: atom_id res chain seq x y z
N ILE A 1 21.08 21.26 -2.82
CA ILE A 1 21.72 21.11 -1.48
C ILE A 1 20.74 21.38 -0.34
N LYS A 2 20.29 22.62 -0.08
CA LYS A 2 19.33 22.89 1.02
C LYS A 2 18.01 22.10 0.89
N GLU A 3 17.45 22.02 -0.32
CA GLU A 3 16.23 21.23 -0.54
C GLU A 3 16.47 19.73 -0.39
N CYS A 4 17.54 19.17 -0.98
CA CYS A 4 17.90 17.76 -0.83
C CYS A 4 18.12 17.35 0.64
N LYS A 5 18.76 18.23 1.44
CA LYS A 5 18.91 18.01 2.88
C LYS A 5 17.56 17.91 3.57
N LYS A 6 16.64 18.82 3.23
CA LYS A 6 15.28 18.86 3.78
C LYS A 6 14.44 17.65 3.35
N GLU A 7 14.61 17.16 2.12
CA GLU A 7 13.98 15.94 1.63
C GLU A 7 14.47 14.71 2.40
N LEU A 8 15.79 14.60 2.63
CA LEU A 8 16.35 13.51 3.41
C LEU A 8 15.91 13.55 4.88
N GLU A 9 15.92 14.73 5.51
CA GLU A 9 15.42 14.90 6.89
C GLU A 9 13.95 14.48 7.01
N ARG A 10 13.13 14.74 5.99
CA ARG A 10 11.72 14.29 5.94
C ARG A 10 11.61 12.78 5.79
N GLU A 11 12.43 12.19 4.94
CA GLU A 11 12.48 10.73 4.76
C GLU A 11 12.84 10.02 6.06
N VAL A 12 13.89 10.49 6.76
CA VAL A 12 14.30 9.97 8.07
C VAL A 12 13.15 10.05 9.08
N GLN A 13 12.49 11.21 9.20
CA GLN A 13 11.37 11.38 10.13
C GLN A 13 10.19 10.45 9.82
N SER A 14 9.86 10.27 8.53
CA SER A 14 8.80 9.35 8.12
C SER A 14 9.17 7.90 8.47
N LEU A 15 10.39 7.45 8.17
CA LEU A 15 10.86 6.10 8.46
C LEU A 15 10.82 5.80 9.96
N GLN A 16 11.37 6.69 10.79
CA GLN A 16 11.40 6.53 12.25
C GLN A 16 9.98 6.37 12.82
N LYS A 17 9.07 7.28 12.47
CA LYS A 17 7.68 7.24 12.98
C LYS A 17 6.89 6.05 12.47
N ALA A 18 7.12 5.66 11.21
CA ALA A 18 6.51 4.46 10.64
C ALA A 18 6.97 3.20 11.38
N TYR A 19 8.28 3.08 11.64
CA TYR A 19 8.85 1.96 12.37
C TYR A 19 8.35 1.89 13.82
N GLU A 20 8.24 3.03 14.52
CA GLU A 20 7.74 3.13 15.90
C GLU A 20 6.32 2.55 16.10
N VAL A 21 5.46 2.63 15.07
CA VAL A 21 4.11 2.05 15.12
C VAL A 21 4.03 0.60 14.63
N GLY A 22 5.18 -0.02 14.34
CA GLY A 22 5.27 -1.37 13.82
C GLY A 22 4.88 -1.50 12.35
N ALA A 23 4.94 -0.43 11.57
CA ALA A 23 4.76 -0.53 10.11
C ALA A 23 5.93 -1.32 9.51
N ARG A 24 5.66 -2.12 8.46
CA ARG A 24 6.68 -2.94 7.79
C ARG A 24 7.49 -2.09 6.83
N VAL A 25 8.43 -1.34 7.41
CA VAL A 25 9.36 -0.43 6.73
C VAL A 25 10.78 -0.71 7.22
N PRO A 26 11.83 -0.34 6.47
CA PRO A 26 13.21 -0.44 6.96
C PRO A 26 13.42 0.39 8.22
N GLU A 27 14.13 -0.17 9.20
CA GLU A 27 14.61 0.61 10.35
C GLU A 27 15.60 1.68 9.89
N TYR A 28 15.42 2.92 10.31
CA TYR A 28 16.44 3.95 10.12
C TYR A 28 17.63 3.70 11.05
N ILE A 29 18.85 3.73 10.51
CA ILE A 29 20.09 3.50 11.27
C ILE A 29 20.86 4.81 11.46
N ASP A 30 21.20 5.51 10.37
CA ASP A 30 21.99 6.74 10.41
C ASP A 30 21.86 7.54 9.10
N CYS A 31 22.38 8.77 9.07
CA CYS A 31 22.50 9.57 7.86
C CYS A 31 23.80 10.37 7.86
N TYR A 32 24.41 10.52 6.68
CA TYR A 32 25.59 11.35 6.51
C TYR A 32 25.26 12.64 5.74
N PHE A 33 25.63 13.77 6.34
CA PHE A 33 25.57 15.10 5.73
C PHE A 33 26.97 15.71 5.71
N PRO A 34 27.51 16.06 4.53
CA PRO A 34 28.75 16.84 4.42
C PRO A 34 28.61 18.16 5.17
N SER A 35 29.35 18.32 6.26
CA SER A 35 29.26 19.46 7.18
C SER A 35 30.21 20.59 6.76
N THR A 36 31.37 20.25 6.20
CA THR A 36 32.38 21.23 5.74
C THR A 36 32.33 21.47 4.22
N GLU A 37 32.95 22.56 3.76
CA GLU A 37 33.07 22.86 2.33
C GLU A 37 34.01 21.87 1.62
N GLU A 38 35.04 21.41 2.33
CA GLU A 38 35.96 20.37 1.87
C GLU A 38 35.25 19.02 1.69
N GLU A 39 34.45 18.60 2.68
CA GLU A 39 33.62 17.39 2.58
C GLU A 39 32.60 17.50 1.44
N ARG A 40 32.01 18.69 1.22
CA ARG A 40 31.08 18.92 0.10
C ARG A 40 31.78 18.80 -1.26
N ASN A 41 33.02 19.27 -1.37
CA ASN A 41 33.81 19.17 -2.59
C ASN A 41 34.29 17.74 -2.86
N GLN A 42 34.50 16.94 -1.81
CA GLN A 42 34.95 15.55 -1.91
C GLN A 42 33.80 14.54 -2.06
N TYR A 43 32.70 14.76 -1.34
CA TYR A 43 31.51 13.91 -1.30
C TYR A 43 30.29 14.76 -1.66
N ASN A 44 29.94 14.83 -2.93
CA ASN A 44 28.80 15.63 -3.43
C ASN A 44 27.43 14.96 -3.15
N ASN A 45 27.36 13.98 -2.24
CA ASN A 45 26.20 13.12 -2.01
C ASN A 45 25.81 13.11 -0.53
N PHE A 46 24.50 12.97 -0.30
CA PHE A 46 23.93 12.65 1.01
C PHE A 46 23.70 11.14 1.08
N PHE A 47 23.89 10.55 2.25
CA PHE A 47 23.67 9.12 2.44
C PHE A 47 22.66 8.86 3.56
N LEU A 48 21.73 7.94 3.29
CA LEU A 48 20.83 7.35 4.26
C LEU A 48 21.29 5.92 4.53
N VAL A 49 21.44 5.57 5.80
CA VAL A 49 21.73 4.22 6.26
C VAL A 49 20.48 3.68 6.94
N GLN A 50 19.99 2.54 6.46
CA GLN A 50 18.78 1.90 6.95
C GLN A 50 18.95 0.38 6.92
N GLU A 51 18.03 -0.33 7.57
CA GLU A 51 17.97 -1.78 7.57
C GLU A 51 17.99 -2.34 6.14
N PHE A 52 18.86 -3.31 5.90
CA PHE A 52 18.84 -4.06 4.66
C PHE A 52 17.74 -5.13 4.71
N ILE A 53 16.69 -4.94 3.93
CA ILE A 53 15.64 -5.95 3.78
C ILE A 53 16.13 -7.03 2.81
N GLU A 54 16.65 -8.13 3.36
CA GLU A 54 17.08 -9.28 2.56
C GLU A 54 15.87 -9.89 1.82
N GLY A 55 15.84 -9.76 0.49
CA GLY A 55 14.68 -10.15 -0.28
C GLY A 55 14.73 -9.72 -1.74
N LYS A 56 13.59 -9.87 -2.44
CA LYS A 56 13.42 -9.37 -3.81
C LYS A 56 12.28 -8.37 -3.86
N ASN A 57 12.49 -7.27 -4.59
CA ASN A 57 11.36 -6.43 -4.96
C ASN A 57 10.40 -7.17 -5.90
N LEU A 58 9.16 -6.71 -5.99
CA LEU A 58 8.12 -7.44 -6.73
C LEU A 58 8.44 -7.66 -8.22
N PRO A 59 9.07 -6.71 -8.96
CA PRO A 59 9.52 -6.95 -10.33
C PRO A 59 10.55 -8.09 -10.43
N ASN A 60 11.56 -8.10 -9.57
CA ASN A 60 12.57 -9.15 -9.57
C ASN A 60 11.98 -10.50 -9.14
N LEU A 61 10.98 -10.47 -8.24
CA LEU A 61 10.25 -11.66 -7.85
C LEU A 61 9.42 -12.23 -9.01
N LEU A 62 8.72 -11.38 -9.78
CA LEU A 62 8.01 -11.77 -11.00
C LEU A 62 8.97 -12.35 -12.04
N GLN A 63 10.09 -11.68 -12.28
CA GLN A 63 11.10 -12.13 -13.22
C GLN A 63 11.62 -13.54 -12.87
N SER A 64 11.94 -13.77 -11.60
CA SER A 64 12.37 -15.10 -11.15
C SER A 64 11.28 -16.19 -11.22
N ARG A 65 9.99 -15.83 -11.25
CA ARG A 65 8.93 -16.81 -11.52
C ARG A 65 8.90 -17.20 -12.99
N ARG A 66 8.99 -16.22 -13.88
CA ARG A 66 9.02 -16.40 -15.34
C ARG A 66 10.22 -17.24 -15.79
N GLU A 67 11.38 -17.06 -15.16
CA GLU A 67 12.58 -17.86 -15.45
C GLU A 67 12.39 -19.34 -15.10
N LYS A 68 11.79 -19.64 -13.94
CA LYS A 68 11.51 -21.04 -13.52
C LYS A 68 10.54 -21.77 -14.44
N LEU A 69 9.64 -21.03 -15.08
CA LEU A 69 8.73 -21.56 -16.09
C LEU A 69 9.45 -22.00 -17.36
N THR A 70 10.44 -21.24 -17.80
CA THR A 70 11.26 -21.60 -18.96
C THR A 70 12.12 -22.85 -18.72
N GLU A 71 12.37 -23.21 -17.46
CA GLU A 71 13.07 -24.43 -17.04
C GLU A 71 12.13 -25.66 -16.91
N GLY A 72 10.87 -25.55 -17.34
CA GLY A 72 9.91 -26.67 -17.32
C GLY A 72 9.26 -26.91 -15.95
N SER A 73 9.41 -25.99 -14.99
CA SER A 73 8.70 -26.05 -13.71
C SER A 73 7.26 -25.55 -13.86
N ASN A 74 6.30 -26.24 -13.25
CA ASN A 74 4.86 -25.94 -13.31
C ASN A 74 4.48 -24.76 -12.37
N VAL A 75 5.12 -23.60 -12.55
CA VAL A 75 4.86 -22.37 -11.77
C VAL A 75 3.91 -21.47 -12.58
N ASN A 76 3.00 -20.70 -11.97
CA ASN A 76 2.23 -19.72 -12.72
C ASN A 76 3.09 -18.48 -13.05
N ASP A 77 2.99 -17.94 -14.28
CA ASP A 77 3.70 -16.71 -14.72
C ASP A 77 3.21 -15.46 -13.96
N PHE A 78 2.07 -15.58 -13.30
CA PHE A 78 1.38 -14.55 -12.55
C PHE A 78 1.10 -15.00 -11.11
N PHE A 79 0.89 -14.04 -10.23
CA PHE A 79 0.47 -14.30 -8.86
C PHE A 79 -0.95 -14.86 -8.83
N GLU A 80 -1.19 -15.83 -7.96
CA GLU A 80 -2.53 -16.37 -7.71
C GLU A 80 -3.36 -15.42 -6.84
N GLU A 81 -4.69 -15.49 -6.97
CA GLU A 81 -5.62 -14.63 -6.23
C GLU A 81 -5.37 -14.67 -4.70
N LYS A 82 -5.16 -15.86 -4.12
CA LYS A 82 -4.83 -16.04 -2.70
C LYS A 82 -3.56 -15.29 -2.30
N GLU A 83 -2.51 -15.36 -3.12
CA GLU A 83 -1.24 -14.67 -2.85
C GLU A 83 -1.43 -13.15 -2.91
N LEU A 84 -2.27 -12.67 -3.81
CA LEU A 84 -2.55 -11.24 -3.96
C LEU A 84 -3.40 -10.68 -2.84
N PHE A 85 -4.33 -11.48 -2.29
CA PHE A 85 -5.01 -11.12 -1.05
C PHE A 85 -4.00 -10.94 0.08
N ALA A 86 -3.07 -11.89 0.26
CA ALA A 86 -2.05 -11.77 1.30
C ALA A 86 -1.19 -10.50 1.11
N TYR A 87 -0.80 -10.19 -0.13
CA TYR A 87 -0.01 -8.99 -0.45
C TYR A 87 -0.79 -7.71 -0.21
N LEU A 88 -2.05 -7.67 -0.65
CA LEU A 88 -2.92 -6.52 -0.46
C LEU A 88 -3.16 -6.24 1.03
N ILE A 89 -3.48 -7.27 1.81
CA ILE A 89 -3.73 -7.16 3.25
C ILE A 89 -2.48 -6.64 3.97
N ASP A 90 -1.32 -7.25 3.71
CA ASP A 90 -0.03 -6.84 4.30
C ASP A 90 0.29 -5.36 4.04
N LEU A 91 0.14 -4.92 2.80
CA LEU A 91 0.39 -3.54 2.42
C LEU A 91 -0.68 -2.59 3.00
N LEU A 92 -1.95 -2.99 3.04
CA LEU A 92 -3.02 -2.18 3.65
C LEU A 92 -2.85 -1.99 5.16
N GLU A 93 -2.38 -3.01 5.88
CA GLU A 93 -1.98 -2.88 7.29
C GLU A 93 -0.90 -1.81 7.44
N THR A 94 0.16 -1.89 6.62
CA THR A 94 1.23 -0.90 6.61
C THR A 94 0.69 0.50 6.32
N LEU A 95 -0.17 0.67 5.31
CA LEU A 95 -0.79 1.97 5.00
C LEU A 95 -1.70 2.50 6.10
N HIS A 96 -2.43 1.63 6.80
CA HIS A 96 -3.24 2.03 7.95
C HIS A 96 -2.36 2.58 9.09
N LEU A 97 -1.24 1.93 9.38
CA LEU A 97 -0.28 2.38 10.39
C LEU A 97 0.41 3.70 9.99
N LEU A 98 0.81 3.87 8.72
CA LEU A 98 1.35 5.13 8.21
C LEU A 98 0.37 6.29 8.40
N LYS A 99 -0.92 6.05 8.09
CA LYS A 99 -1.96 7.05 8.27
C LYS A 99 -2.10 7.51 9.73
N GLN A 100 -1.95 6.61 10.71
CA GLN A 100 -1.99 6.99 12.14
C GLN A 100 -0.88 7.96 12.52
N GLN A 101 0.26 7.91 11.83
CA GLN A 101 1.38 8.84 11.97
C GLN A 101 1.28 10.05 11.03
N ASN A 102 0.15 10.19 10.34
CA ASN A 102 -0.10 11.19 9.31
C ASN A 102 0.92 11.17 8.16
N ILE A 103 1.41 9.98 7.79
CA ILE A 103 2.40 9.80 6.72
C ILE A 103 1.72 9.31 5.44
N LEU A 104 1.97 10.00 4.33
CA LEU A 104 1.68 9.54 2.97
C LEU A 104 2.98 9.03 2.34
N HIS A 105 2.92 7.88 1.66
CA HIS A 105 4.07 7.32 0.95
C HIS A 105 4.28 8.01 -0.40
N ARG A 106 3.21 8.19 -1.19
CA ARG A 106 3.16 8.92 -2.48
C ARG A 106 3.88 8.26 -3.67
N ASP A 107 4.67 7.22 -3.47
CA ASP A 107 5.32 6.47 -4.57
C ASP A 107 5.20 4.95 -4.40
N ILE A 108 3.98 4.46 -4.15
CA ILE A 108 3.70 3.02 -4.06
C ILE A 108 3.68 2.42 -5.47
N LYS A 109 4.60 1.48 -5.69
CA LYS A 109 4.78 0.76 -6.94
C LYS A 109 5.52 -0.55 -6.68
N PRO A 110 5.50 -1.54 -7.59
CA PRO A 110 6.18 -2.82 -7.41
C PRO A 110 7.66 -2.70 -7.02
N GLN A 111 8.38 -1.72 -7.56
CA GLN A 111 9.81 -1.50 -7.29
C GLN A 111 10.09 -1.16 -5.81
N ASN A 112 9.13 -0.54 -5.14
CA ASN A 112 9.24 -0.02 -3.79
C ASN A 112 8.64 -0.98 -2.75
N ILE A 113 8.40 -2.24 -3.14
CA ILE A 113 7.88 -3.28 -2.26
C ILE A 113 8.82 -4.47 -2.32
N ILE A 114 9.40 -4.83 -1.19
CA ILE A 114 10.34 -5.96 -1.05
C ILE A 114 9.65 -7.09 -0.30
N GLN A 115 9.63 -8.27 -0.90
CA GLN A 115 9.32 -9.51 -0.18
C GLN A 115 10.58 -9.99 0.54
N ARG A 116 10.55 -9.99 1.88
CA ARG A 116 11.64 -10.49 2.71
C ARG A 116 11.81 -12.01 2.51
N SER A 117 13.06 -12.45 2.53
CA SER A 117 13.48 -13.85 2.45
C SER A 117 13.23 -14.59 3.77
N ILE A 118 12.57 -15.75 3.66
CA ILE A 118 12.22 -16.64 4.80
C ILE A 118 13.44 -17.09 5.61
N ARG A 119 14.64 -17.08 5.03
CA ARG A 119 15.89 -17.50 5.71
C ARG A 119 16.31 -16.56 6.86
N SER A 120 15.73 -15.36 6.95
CA SER A 120 16.02 -14.37 7.99
C SER A 120 15.04 -14.39 9.19
N ASP A 121 14.00 -15.24 9.15
CA ASP A 121 12.95 -15.32 10.16
C ASP A 121 13.35 -16.26 11.33
N GLU A 122 14.42 -15.91 12.07
CA GLU A 122 14.74 -16.60 13.35
C GLU A 122 13.82 -16.16 14.51
N HIS A 123 13.04 -15.09 14.32
CA HIS A 123 12.03 -14.65 15.27
C HIS A 123 10.68 -15.32 14.99
N LYS A 124 10.46 -16.39 15.76
CA LYS A 124 9.22 -17.15 15.94
C LYS A 124 8.00 -16.27 16.19
N GLU A 125 7.32 -15.84 15.14
CA GLU A 125 5.87 -15.66 15.18
C GLU A 125 5.25 -16.65 14.20
N ALA A 126 4.40 -17.52 14.74
CA ALA A 126 3.75 -18.59 14.00
C ALA A 126 2.79 -18.00 12.95
N GLY A 127 3.25 -17.98 11.70
CA GLY A 127 2.48 -17.68 10.51
C GLY A 127 3.42 -17.59 9.32
N GLU A 128 3.43 -18.60 8.47
CA GLU A 128 4.27 -18.76 7.26
C GLU A 128 3.95 -17.75 6.14
N ASN A 129 3.66 -16.50 6.47
CA ASN A 129 3.35 -15.48 5.47
C ASN A 129 4.58 -14.67 5.15
N LYS A 130 4.99 -14.77 3.88
CA LYS A 130 5.92 -13.85 3.22
C LYS A 130 5.58 -12.40 3.59
N LYS A 131 6.43 -11.73 4.34
CA LYS A 131 6.23 -10.34 4.76
C LYS A 131 6.73 -9.37 3.68
N LEU A 132 5.88 -8.42 3.31
CA LEU A 132 6.20 -7.33 2.41
C LEU A 132 6.64 -6.11 3.20
N TYR A 133 7.73 -5.51 2.76
CA TYR A 133 8.26 -4.25 3.27
C TYR A 133 8.05 -3.16 2.23
N LEU A 134 7.44 -2.06 2.66
CA LEU A 134 7.34 -0.84 1.87
C LEU A 134 8.64 -0.05 2.07
N VAL A 135 9.33 0.27 0.98
CA VAL A 135 10.62 0.98 0.98
C VAL A 135 10.54 2.25 0.13
N ASP A 136 11.60 3.07 0.16
CA ASP A 136 11.73 4.32 -0.60
C ASP A 136 10.75 5.42 -0.14
N PHE A 137 11.08 6.02 1.01
CA PHE A 137 10.33 7.10 1.62
C PHE A 137 10.81 8.49 1.17
N GLY A 138 11.67 8.58 0.15
CA GLY A 138 12.17 9.86 -0.37
C GLY A 138 11.07 10.73 -0.96
N SER A 139 9.99 10.11 -1.42
CA SER A 139 8.76 10.79 -1.85
C SER A 139 7.74 10.95 -0.73
N SER A 140 7.98 10.47 0.49
CA SER A 140 6.98 10.49 1.57
C SER A 140 6.66 11.91 2.05
N LYS A 141 5.54 12.06 2.76
CA LYS A 141 5.16 13.31 3.39
C LYS A 141 4.42 13.06 4.69
N GLN A 142 5.01 13.55 5.79
CA GLN A 142 4.28 13.74 7.02
C GLN A 142 3.41 15.01 6.94
N LEU A 143 2.15 14.87 7.34
CA LEU A 143 1.18 15.95 7.44
C LEU A 143 1.05 16.39 8.90
N GLU A 144 0.89 17.69 9.10
CA GLU A 144 0.64 18.24 10.43
C GLU A 144 -0.82 17.96 10.85
N PRO A 145 -1.06 17.34 12.03
CA PRO A 145 -2.41 17.08 12.51
C PRO A 145 -3.20 18.38 12.71
N GLY A 146 -4.43 18.43 12.20
CA GLY A 146 -5.37 19.52 12.49
C GLY A 146 -5.08 20.86 11.81
N ILE A 147 -4.11 20.93 10.89
CA ILE A 147 -3.71 22.15 10.21
C ILE A 147 -3.94 22.00 8.69
N GLU A 148 -5.10 22.43 8.21
CA GLU A 148 -5.37 22.67 6.77
C GLU A 148 -4.68 23.97 6.32
N THR A 149 -3.36 24.06 6.45
CA THR A 149 -2.62 25.25 5.98
C THR A 149 -2.51 25.27 4.45
N GLU A 150 -2.37 26.47 3.88
CA GLU A 150 -1.91 26.67 2.50
C GLU A 150 -0.64 25.86 2.17
N ASN A 151 0.23 25.59 3.15
CA ASN A 151 1.39 24.71 2.98
C ASN A 151 1.01 23.24 2.79
N SER A 152 0.05 22.70 3.57
CA SER A 152 -0.46 21.33 3.39
C SER A 152 -1.08 21.12 2.01
N ILE A 153 -1.66 22.18 1.46
CA ILE A 153 -2.23 22.29 0.12
C ILE A 153 -1.13 22.42 -0.94
N TYR A 154 -0.14 23.30 -0.75
CA TYR A 154 0.98 23.53 -1.67
C TYR A 154 1.79 22.25 -1.95
N TYR A 155 2.01 21.41 -0.93
CA TYR A 155 2.70 20.13 -1.10
C TYR A 155 1.88 19.07 -1.85
N THR A 156 0.59 19.31 -2.13
CA THR A 156 -0.19 18.49 -3.06
C THR A 156 0.08 18.83 -4.53
N LYS A 157 0.56 20.04 -4.84
CA LYS A 157 0.86 20.53 -6.20
C LYS A 157 2.19 20.01 -6.76
N ASN A 158 3.23 19.95 -5.92
CA ASN A 158 4.55 19.40 -6.24
C ASN A 158 4.70 17.99 -5.67
N HIS A 159 3.89 17.07 -6.18
CA HIS A 159 3.86 15.67 -5.74
C HIS A 159 4.87 14.84 -6.55
N PRO A 160 5.99 14.36 -5.98
CA PRO A 160 6.81 13.33 -6.64
C PRO A 160 5.93 12.11 -6.90
N ARG A 161 6.09 11.49 -8.07
CA ARG A 161 5.27 10.36 -8.48
C ARG A 161 5.87 9.62 -9.64
N THR A 162 5.51 8.35 -9.73
CA THR A 162 5.63 7.56 -10.94
C THR A 162 4.29 7.61 -11.69
N PRO A 163 4.17 8.33 -12.84
CA PRO A 163 2.87 8.62 -13.48
C PRO A 163 1.96 7.40 -13.69
N PHE A 164 2.53 6.24 -13.99
CA PHE A 164 1.77 5.01 -14.26
C PHE A 164 1.04 4.42 -13.04
N TYR A 165 1.38 4.82 -11.82
CA TYR A 165 0.73 4.36 -10.58
C TYR A 165 0.01 5.50 -9.86
N ALA A 166 0.18 6.73 -10.34
CA ALA A 166 -0.35 7.92 -9.70
C ALA A 166 -1.85 8.05 -10.00
N PRO A 167 -2.68 8.45 -9.03
CA PRO A 167 -4.08 8.69 -9.29
C PRO A 167 -4.27 9.92 -10.21
N PRO A 168 -5.34 10.00 -11.01
CA PRO A 168 -5.54 11.05 -12.00
C PRO A 168 -5.42 12.47 -11.45
N GLU A 169 -5.91 12.70 -10.23
CA GLU A 169 -5.93 14.02 -9.57
C GLU A 169 -4.56 14.58 -9.21
N VAL A 170 -3.50 13.76 -9.22
CA VAL A 170 -2.14 14.26 -9.00
C VAL A 170 -1.34 14.43 -10.29
N LEU A 171 -1.89 14.02 -11.45
CA LEU A 171 -1.20 14.13 -12.73
C LEU A 171 -1.04 15.60 -13.16
N ARG A 172 0.02 15.88 -13.91
CA ARG A 172 0.32 17.17 -14.55
C ARG A 172 0.35 16.97 -16.05
N GLU A 173 0.25 18.07 -16.81
CA GLU A 173 0.37 18.02 -18.27
C GLU A 173 1.68 17.37 -18.72
N THR A 174 2.77 17.57 -17.99
CA THR A 174 4.08 16.95 -18.25
C THR A 174 4.08 15.43 -18.13
N ASP A 175 3.15 14.86 -17.34
CA ASP A 175 3.08 13.42 -17.14
C ASP A 175 2.35 12.71 -18.29
N LEU A 176 1.51 13.44 -19.04
CA LEU A 176 0.80 12.87 -20.20
C LEU A 176 1.79 12.33 -21.24
N ASP A 177 2.91 13.03 -21.45
CA ASP A 177 3.97 12.58 -22.36
C ASP A 177 4.62 11.29 -21.86
N SER A 178 4.91 11.20 -20.56
CA SER A 178 5.47 10.00 -19.93
C SER A 178 4.53 8.80 -20.06
N LEU A 179 3.21 9.05 -19.99
CA LEU A 179 2.15 8.06 -20.21
C LEU A 179 1.87 7.76 -21.69
N ARG A 180 2.56 8.44 -22.61
CA ARG A 180 2.30 8.39 -24.06
C ARG A 180 0.84 8.66 -24.38
N LEU A 181 0.30 9.72 -23.80
CA LEU A 181 -1.05 10.23 -24.01
C LEU A 181 -0.99 11.55 -24.77
N GLU A 182 -1.77 11.67 -25.84
CA GLU A 182 -1.85 12.91 -26.60
C GLU A 182 -2.49 14.03 -25.77
N ARG A 183 -1.71 15.09 -25.47
CA ARG A 183 -2.13 16.18 -24.60
C ARG A 183 -3.49 16.77 -24.98
N ASN A 184 -3.72 17.00 -26.27
CA ASN A 184 -4.98 17.59 -26.77
C ASN A 184 -6.20 16.69 -26.54
N LYS A 185 -6.02 15.37 -26.52
CA LYS A 185 -7.10 14.40 -26.33
C LYS A 185 -7.37 14.12 -24.85
N TYR A 186 -6.34 14.13 -24.01
CA TYR A 186 -6.40 13.67 -22.62
C TYR A 186 -6.25 14.78 -21.57
N LYS A 187 -6.31 16.05 -21.98
CA LYS A 187 -6.26 17.20 -21.06
C LYS A 187 -7.33 17.14 -19.96
N TRP A 188 -8.50 16.57 -20.27
CA TRP A 188 -9.61 16.40 -19.33
C TRP A 188 -9.24 15.54 -18.11
N LEU A 189 -8.27 14.61 -18.22
CA LEU A 189 -7.83 13.76 -17.10
C LEU A 189 -7.34 14.57 -15.90
N ILE A 190 -6.78 15.76 -16.15
CA ILE A 190 -6.17 16.63 -15.16
C ILE A 190 -7.12 17.79 -14.81
N GLY A 191 -8.00 18.16 -15.73
CA GLY A 191 -8.83 19.36 -15.64
C GLY A 191 -9.97 19.29 -14.63
N ASP A 192 -10.39 18.11 -14.18
CA ASP A 192 -11.51 17.96 -13.23
C ASP A 192 -11.09 18.22 -11.77
N PHE A 193 -9.78 18.22 -11.46
CA PHE A 193 -9.26 18.26 -10.09
C PHE A 193 -8.63 19.60 -9.70
N ASN A 194 -9.29 20.70 -10.05
CA ASN A 194 -8.73 22.06 -9.90
C ASN A 194 -8.82 22.64 -8.48
N SER A 195 -9.36 21.90 -7.51
CA SER A 195 -9.48 22.37 -6.13
C SER A 195 -8.43 21.72 -5.24
N ASP A 196 -7.50 22.55 -4.80
CA ASP A 196 -6.53 22.27 -3.75
C ASP A 196 -7.15 21.67 -2.47
N LEU A 197 -8.35 22.12 -2.11
CA LEU A 197 -9.11 21.59 -0.98
C LEU A 197 -9.60 20.15 -1.24
N LEU A 198 -10.08 19.88 -2.45
CA LEU A 198 -10.50 18.53 -2.87
C LEU A 198 -9.30 17.57 -2.87
N LEU A 199 -8.16 18.02 -3.37
CA LEU A 199 -6.90 17.29 -3.36
C LEU A 199 -6.45 16.94 -1.94
N HIS A 200 -6.57 17.89 -1.00
CA HIS A 200 -6.25 17.67 0.40
C HIS A 200 -7.25 16.72 1.08
N LYS A 201 -8.56 16.90 0.85
CA LYS A 201 -9.63 16.06 1.40
C LYS A 201 -9.39 14.57 1.13
N HIS A 202 -8.95 14.24 -0.09
CA HIS A 202 -8.75 12.85 -0.52
C HIS A 202 -7.31 12.36 -0.52
N ARG A 203 -6.40 13.08 0.14
CA ARG A 203 -4.96 12.73 0.14
C ARG A 203 -4.65 11.28 0.51
N TRP A 204 -5.41 10.68 1.43
CA TRP A 204 -5.25 9.29 1.88
C TRP A 204 -5.67 8.25 0.84
N THR A 205 -6.56 8.61 -0.10
CA THR A 205 -7.04 7.68 -1.13
C THR A 205 -6.03 7.51 -2.26
N ARG A 206 -4.97 8.33 -2.28
CA ARG A 206 -3.91 8.28 -3.30
C ARG A 206 -3.05 7.04 -3.17
N ASP A 207 -2.55 6.77 -1.97
CA ASP A 207 -1.76 5.56 -1.68
C ASP A 207 -2.61 4.29 -1.87
N ILE A 208 -3.91 4.36 -1.54
CA ILE A 208 -4.87 3.27 -1.80
C ILE A 208 -5.00 3.02 -3.31
N TYR A 209 -5.15 4.08 -4.12
CA TYR A 209 -5.21 3.95 -5.58
C TYR A 209 -3.91 3.35 -6.14
N SER A 210 -2.75 3.88 -5.73
CA SER A 210 -1.45 3.41 -6.20
C SER A 210 -1.19 1.95 -5.81
N LEU A 211 -1.66 1.52 -4.63
CA LEU A 211 -1.64 0.11 -4.25
C LEU A 211 -2.56 -0.74 -5.14
N GLY A 212 -3.77 -0.26 -5.46
CA GLY A 212 -4.68 -0.95 -6.38
C GLY A 212 -4.07 -1.17 -7.77
N ILE A 213 -3.44 -0.13 -8.33
CA ILE A 213 -2.72 -0.22 -9.61
C ILE A 213 -1.51 -1.15 -9.51
N THR A 214 -0.80 -1.13 -8.37
CA THR A 214 0.31 -2.04 -8.10
C THR A 214 -0.16 -3.50 -8.15
N ILE A 215 -1.21 -3.85 -7.41
CA ILE A 215 -1.76 -5.22 -7.42
C ILE A 215 -2.26 -5.61 -8.82
N PHE A 216 -2.93 -4.70 -9.54
CA PHE A 216 -3.35 -4.91 -10.92
C PHE A 216 -2.17 -5.20 -11.87
N ASP A 217 -1.06 -4.49 -11.71
CA ASP A 217 0.12 -4.63 -12.55
C ASP A 217 0.79 -6.00 -12.36
N LEU A 218 0.87 -6.46 -11.10
CA LEU A 218 1.40 -7.77 -10.74
C LEU A 218 0.59 -8.93 -11.37
N LEU A 219 -0.72 -8.71 -11.53
CA LEU A 219 -1.69 -9.71 -11.97
C LEU A 219 -1.70 -9.95 -13.47
N THR A 220 -1.59 -8.88 -14.23
CA THR A 220 -2.15 -8.88 -15.58
C THR A 220 -1.09 -8.70 -16.65
N GLY A 221 0.02 -8.03 -16.32
CA GLY A 221 0.96 -7.52 -17.31
C GLY A 221 0.31 -6.54 -18.32
N ILE A 222 -0.94 -6.14 -18.09
CA ILE A 222 -1.68 -5.22 -18.95
C ILE A 222 -1.09 -3.83 -18.77
N PRO A 223 -0.92 -3.04 -19.85
CA PRO A 223 -0.47 -1.67 -19.70
C PRO A 223 -1.37 -0.89 -18.74
N LYS A 224 -0.80 -0.43 -17.62
CA LYS A 224 -1.47 0.42 -16.62
C LYS A 224 -2.11 1.68 -17.22
N THR A 225 -1.68 2.09 -18.41
CA THR A 225 -2.28 3.21 -19.13
C THR A 225 -3.76 3.02 -19.46
N ILE A 226 -4.31 1.81 -19.38
CA ILE A 226 -5.74 1.60 -19.60
C ILE A 226 -6.60 2.43 -18.62
N PHE A 227 -6.15 2.64 -17.39
CA PHE A 227 -6.86 3.44 -16.36
C PHE A 227 -6.94 4.93 -16.70
N TYR A 228 -6.14 5.40 -17.65
CA TYR A 228 -6.14 6.78 -18.13
C TYR A 228 -6.70 6.92 -19.55
N ARG A 229 -6.65 5.83 -20.33
CA ARG A 229 -7.03 5.84 -21.76
C ARG A 229 -8.49 5.59 -21.98
N TYR A 230 -9.11 4.81 -21.11
CA TYR A 230 -10.46 4.33 -21.30
C TYR A 230 -11.35 4.75 -20.14
N GLN A 231 -12.53 5.21 -20.48
CA GLN A 231 -13.62 5.45 -19.56
C GLN A 231 -14.34 4.12 -19.27
N PRO A 232 -15.04 4.01 -18.13
CA PRO A 232 -15.89 2.85 -17.85
C PRO A 232 -16.91 2.54 -18.95
N SER A 233 -17.28 3.52 -19.77
CA SER A 233 -18.18 3.38 -20.91
C SER A 233 -17.54 2.77 -22.17
N ASP A 234 -16.21 2.64 -22.22
CA ASP A 234 -15.52 2.11 -23.39
C ASP A 234 -15.64 0.58 -23.47
N LYS A 235 -15.91 0.06 -24.66
CA LYS A 235 -16.09 -1.40 -24.89
C LYS A 235 -14.83 -2.20 -24.52
N ASP A 236 -13.65 -1.68 -24.84
CA ASP A 236 -12.39 -2.33 -24.51
C ASP A 236 -12.17 -2.39 -22.99
N TRP A 237 -12.54 -1.33 -22.26
CA TRP A 237 -12.51 -1.33 -20.80
C TRP A 237 -13.35 -2.47 -20.23
N GLY A 238 -14.59 -2.62 -20.72
CA GLY A 238 -15.48 -3.71 -20.32
C GLY A 238 -14.85 -5.09 -20.54
N ASN A 239 -14.18 -5.30 -21.68
CA ASN A 239 -13.50 -6.57 -21.98
C ASN A 239 -12.34 -6.85 -21.02
N TRP A 240 -11.47 -5.86 -20.78
CA TRP A 240 -10.35 -5.99 -19.85
C TRP A 240 -10.82 -6.28 -18.43
N MET A 241 -11.81 -5.54 -17.96
CA MET A 241 -12.37 -5.72 -16.62
C MET A 241 -13.09 -7.06 -16.47
N SER A 242 -13.79 -7.53 -17.51
CA SER A 242 -14.41 -8.87 -17.50
C SER A 242 -13.37 -9.98 -17.40
N ASN A 243 -12.27 -9.90 -18.14
CA ASN A 243 -11.18 -10.87 -18.05
C ASN A 243 -10.52 -10.85 -16.67
N LEU A 244 -10.30 -9.65 -16.11
CA LEU A 244 -9.76 -9.51 -14.76
C LEU A 244 -10.70 -10.16 -13.73
N LYS A 245 -11.99 -9.88 -13.82
CA LYS A 245 -13.01 -10.45 -12.94
C LYS A 245 -13.09 -11.97 -13.02
N GLU A 246 -12.82 -12.56 -14.18
CA GLU A 246 -12.75 -14.03 -14.32
C GLU A 246 -11.52 -14.61 -13.60
N LYS A 247 -10.37 -13.93 -13.67
CA LYS A 247 -9.12 -14.38 -13.04
C LYS A 247 -9.09 -14.19 -11.52
N ILE A 248 -9.69 -13.10 -11.04
CA ILE A 248 -9.70 -12.72 -9.62
C ILE A 248 -11.11 -12.31 -9.15
N PRO A 249 -12.08 -13.23 -9.20
CA PRO A 249 -13.49 -12.89 -8.96
C PRO A 249 -13.77 -12.34 -7.56
N ASN A 250 -12.99 -12.73 -6.56
CA ASN A 250 -13.17 -12.34 -5.18
C ASN A 250 -12.43 -11.04 -4.85
N LEU A 251 -11.26 -10.83 -5.45
CA LEU A 251 -10.43 -9.64 -5.24
C LEU A 251 -10.85 -8.47 -6.15
N TYR A 252 -11.45 -8.76 -7.30
CA TYR A 252 -11.86 -7.77 -8.30
C TYR A 252 -12.70 -6.61 -7.73
N PRO A 253 -13.77 -6.84 -6.93
CA PRO A 253 -14.61 -5.74 -6.43
C PRO A 253 -13.82 -4.76 -5.55
N ILE A 254 -12.83 -5.28 -4.81
CA ILE A 254 -11.97 -4.48 -3.94
C ILE A 254 -11.02 -3.64 -4.80
N LEU A 255 -10.32 -4.26 -5.76
CA LEU A 255 -9.41 -3.54 -6.66
C LEU A 255 -10.14 -2.49 -7.49
N GLU A 256 -11.29 -2.83 -8.08
CA GLU A 256 -12.11 -1.91 -8.86
C GLU A 256 -12.45 -0.66 -8.04
N LYS A 257 -12.86 -0.82 -6.78
CA LYS A 257 -13.17 0.30 -5.88
C LYS A 257 -11.93 1.08 -5.44
N MET A 258 -10.79 0.42 -5.24
CA MET A 258 -9.51 1.11 -4.94
C MET A 258 -9.04 1.99 -6.11
N THR A 259 -9.30 1.56 -7.36
CA THR A 259 -8.80 2.21 -8.58
C THR A 259 -9.84 3.10 -9.27
N ARG A 260 -10.94 3.47 -8.61
CA ARG A 260 -11.94 4.37 -9.22
C ARG A 260 -11.33 5.72 -9.56
N PHE A 261 -11.77 6.29 -10.68
CA PHE A 261 -11.30 7.58 -11.18
C PHE A 261 -11.51 8.69 -10.14
N TYR A 262 -12.75 8.85 -9.66
CA TYR A 262 -13.08 9.89 -8.70
C TYR A 262 -12.70 9.48 -7.26
N PRO A 263 -11.93 10.31 -6.51
CA PRO A 263 -11.48 9.98 -5.17
C PRO A 263 -12.59 9.73 -4.14
N ASP A 264 -13.75 10.41 -4.28
CA ASP A 264 -14.93 10.23 -3.42
C ASP A 264 -15.54 8.82 -3.56
N GLU A 265 -15.34 8.17 -4.72
CA GLU A 265 -15.88 6.84 -4.97
C GLU A 265 -14.97 5.71 -4.48
N ARG A 266 -13.72 6.05 -4.11
CA ARG A 266 -12.74 5.10 -3.56
C ARG A 266 -12.98 4.86 -2.06
N TYR A 267 -12.24 3.91 -1.51
CA TYR A 267 -12.11 3.80 -0.06
C TYR A 267 -11.43 5.05 0.52
N GLN A 268 -12.04 5.65 1.54
CA GLN A 268 -11.52 6.87 2.18
C GLN A 268 -10.42 6.59 3.21
N THR A 269 -10.23 5.32 3.61
CA THR A 269 -9.26 4.88 4.61
C THR A 269 -8.75 3.49 4.27
N ALA A 270 -7.48 3.16 4.58
CA ALA A 270 -6.92 1.82 4.35
C ALA A 270 -7.60 0.71 5.18
N MET A 271 -8.18 1.05 6.33
CA MET A 271 -8.92 0.09 7.18
C MET A 271 -10.13 -0.55 6.48
N ALA A 272 -10.86 0.21 5.65
CA ALA A 272 -12.05 -0.30 4.97
C ALA A 272 -11.74 -1.41 3.94
N PRO A 273 -10.81 -1.24 2.97
CA PRO A 273 -10.42 -2.31 2.08
C PRO A 273 -9.65 -3.42 2.81
N LEU A 274 -8.96 -3.12 3.92
CA LEU A 274 -8.31 -4.14 4.75
C LEU A 274 -9.37 -5.09 5.33
N LEU A 275 -10.39 -4.56 5.99
CA LEU A 275 -11.49 -5.34 6.53
C LEU A 275 -12.21 -6.15 5.44
N GLU A 276 -12.48 -5.53 4.29
CA GLU A 276 -13.15 -6.19 3.18
C GLU A 276 -12.29 -7.31 2.57
N ALA A 277 -11.00 -7.07 2.35
CA ALA A 277 -10.05 -8.05 1.84
C ALA A 277 -9.84 -9.21 2.81
N SER A 278 -9.63 -8.94 4.09
CA SER A 278 -9.45 -9.96 5.11
C SER A 278 -10.70 -10.81 5.29
N ALA A 279 -11.89 -10.21 5.31
CA ALA A 279 -13.16 -10.93 5.39
C ALA A 279 -13.39 -11.83 4.16
N GLN A 280 -13.12 -11.32 2.96
CA GLN A 280 -13.27 -12.09 1.73
C GLN A 280 -12.25 -13.23 1.65
N ALA A 281 -10.98 -12.96 1.98
CA ALA A 281 -9.94 -13.98 1.96
C ALA A 281 -10.19 -15.07 3.01
N TRP A 282 -10.64 -14.69 4.22
CA TRP A 282 -11.08 -15.63 5.24
C TRP A 282 -12.24 -16.51 4.75
N TYR A 283 -13.21 -15.92 4.05
CA TYR A 283 -14.35 -16.66 3.52
C TYR A 283 -13.97 -17.66 2.42
N VAL A 284 -13.07 -17.26 1.52
CA VAL A 284 -12.71 -18.05 0.33
C VAL A 284 -11.62 -19.07 0.63
N TYR A 285 -10.63 -18.68 1.44
CA TYR A 285 -9.42 -19.47 1.69
C TYR A 285 -9.22 -19.88 3.14
N GLY A 286 -9.97 -19.31 4.08
CA GLY A 286 -9.89 -19.69 5.48
C GLY A 286 -10.48 -21.08 5.68
N ASP A 287 -9.65 -22.04 6.07
CA ASP A 287 -10.14 -23.29 6.63
C ASP A 287 -10.42 -23.11 8.14
N ARG A 288 -10.82 -24.20 8.83
CA ARG A 288 -11.19 -24.11 10.25
C ARG A 288 -10.01 -23.72 11.16
N GLU A 289 -8.78 -23.89 10.70
CA GLU A 289 -7.54 -23.74 11.48
C GLU A 289 -6.68 -22.55 11.00
N ASP A 290 -6.79 -22.13 9.73
CA ASP A 290 -6.09 -20.99 9.16
C ASP A 290 -6.66 -19.66 9.67
N LYS A 291 -5.98 -19.11 10.67
CA LYS A 291 -6.29 -17.83 11.31
C LYS A 291 -5.45 -16.68 10.75
N SER A 292 -4.65 -16.90 9.71
CA SER A 292 -3.76 -15.87 9.16
C SER A 292 -4.51 -14.67 8.60
N TRP A 293 -5.78 -14.85 8.21
CA TRP A 293 -6.64 -13.79 7.68
C TRP A 293 -7.34 -12.95 8.76
N LEU A 294 -7.39 -13.43 10.01
CA LEU A 294 -8.11 -12.75 11.09
C LEU A 294 -7.31 -11.53 11.56
N LEU A 295 -8.01 -10.43 11.82
CA LEU A 295 -7.40 -9.25 12.43
C LEU A 295 -7.08 -9.53 13.89
N LYS A 296 -5.94 -9.02 14.35
CA LYS A 296 -5.44 -9.22 15.72
C LYS A 296 -5.11 -7.89 16.38
N ASP A 297 -5.06 -7.91 17.71
CA ASP A 297 -4.55 -6.83 18.56
C ASP A 297 -5.07 -5.43 18.15
N LYS A 298 -4.16 -4.51 17.83
CA LYS A 298 -4.46 -3.12 17.50
C LYS A 298 -5.32 -2.99 16.25
N LEU A 299 -5.09 -3.81 15.23
CA LEU A 299 -5.87 -3.75 13.98
C LEU A 299 -7.33 -4.15 14.22
N LEU A 300 -7.57 -5.16 15.06
CA LEU A 300 -8.92 -5.56 15.45
C LEU A 300 -9.61 -4.44 16.23
N LYS A 301 -8.92 -3.83 17.20
CA LYS A 301 -9.44 -2.70 17.96
C LYS A 301 -9.80 -1.52 17.06
N ASP A 302 -8.88 -1.08 16.21
CA ASP A 302 -9.07 0.03 15.29
C ASP A 302 -10.24 -0.23 14.31
N SER A 303 -10.42 -1.48 13.89
CA SER A 303 -11.54 -1.89 13.03
C SER A 303 -12.88 -1.69 13.71
N LEU A 304 -13.01 -2.11 14.97
CA LEU A 304 -14.22 -1.99 15.77
C LEU A 304 -14.56 -0.53 16.05
N GLU A 305 -13.57 0.27 16.50
CA GLU A 305 -13.76 1.70 16.78
C GLU A 305 -14.16 2.48 15.53
N SER A 306 -13.55 2.17 14.37
CA SER A 306 -13.92 2.79 13.09
C SER A 306 -15.37 2.51 12.67
N ILE A 307 -15.98 1.43 13.13
CA ILE A 307 -17.39 1.11 12.86
C ILE A 307 -18.30 1.86 13.82
N ASP A 308 -17.97 1.86 15.12
CA ASP A 308 -18.76 2.49 16.16
C ASP A 308 -18.84 4.01 15.97
N GLU A 309 -17.72 4.66 15.62
CA GLU A 309 -17.69 6.11 15.38
C GLU A 309 -18.47 6.55 14.13
N LYS A 310 -18.55 5.68 13.12
CA LYS A 310 -19.17 6.01 11.82
C LYS A 310 -20.55 5.38 11.61
N GLY A 311 -21.01 4.53 12.53
CA GLY A 311 -22.30 3.83 12.42
C GLY A 311 -22.47 3.06 11.11
N ILE A 312 -21.40 2.50 10.54
CA ILE A 312 -21.44 1.89 9.20
C ILE A 312 -22.17 0.55 9.25
N ASN A 313 -23.22 0.40 8.43
CA ASN A 313 -23.86 -0.90 8.26
C ASN A 313 -22.97 -1.82 7.40
N LEU A 314 -22.18 -2.67 8.08
CA LEU A 314 -21.34 -3.64 7.40
C LEU A 314 -22.16 -4.78 6.76
N PRO A 315 -21.74 -5.31 5.61
CA PRO A 315 -22.22 -6.58 5.08
C PRO A 315 -22.09 -7.72 6.10
N LEU A 316 -22.98 -8.71 6.00
CA LEU A 316 -23.00 -9.86 6.92
C LEU A 316 -21.63 -10.55 7.04
N LEU A 317 -20.92 -10.68 5.92
CA LEU A 317 -19.63 -11.36 5.89
C LEU A 317 -18.58 -10.66 6.77
N GLN A 318 -18.48 -9.33 6.69
CA GLN A 318 -17.55 -8.55 7.50
C GLN A 318 -17.92 -8.59 8.98
N LYS A 319 -19.22 -8.62 9.31
CA LYS A 319 -19.70 -8.80 10.69
C LYS A 319 -19.29 -10.17 11.27
N GLN A 320 -19.50 -11.24 10.51
CA GLN A 320 -19.09 -12.60 10.90
C GLN A 320 -17.58 -12.71 11.08
N PHE A 321 -16.83 -12.13 10.15
CA PHE A 321 -15.37 -12.06 10.21
C PHE A 321 -14.86 -11.34 11.48
N LEU A 322 -15.42 -10.18 11.81
CA LEU A 322 -15.04 -9.43 13.01
C LEU A 322 -15.40 -10.17 14.29
N GLN A 323 -16.57 -10.79 14.34
CA GLN A 323 -16.96 -11.63 15.49
C GLN A 323 -15.96 -12.78 15.65
N LYS A 324 -15.59 -13.46 14.56
CA LYS A 324 -14.62 -14.55 14.58
C LYS A 324 -13.24 -14.09 15.05
N SER A 325 -12.80 -12.92 14.59
CA SER A 325 -11.53 -12.31 14.99
C SER A 325 -11.50 -12.00 16.48
N LYS A 326 -12.60 -11.41 17.00
CA LYS A 326 -12.77 -11.13 18.43
C LYS A 326 -12.79 -12.39 19.29
N ASP A 327 -13.57 -13.40 18.90
CA ASP A 327 -13.66 -14.66 19.62
C ASP A 327 -12.29 -15.35 19.74
N GLU A 328 -11.45 -15.27 18.69
CA GLU A 328 -10.12 -15.86 18.73
C GLU A 328 -9.14 -15.05 19.59
N GLN A 329 -9.18 -13.72 19.52
CA GLN A 329 -8.38 -12.85 20.40
C GLN A 329 -8.72 -13.12 21.88
N ASP A 330 -10.00 -13.18 22.23
CA ASP A 330 -10.46 -13.45 23.60
C ASP A 330 -9.95 -14.82 24.10
N ARG A 331 -9.94 -15.84 23.22
CA ARG A 331 -9.38 -17.17 23.54
C ARG A 331 -7.87 -17.14 23.72
N GLU A 332 -7.14 -16.40 22.90
CA GLU A 332 -5.70 -16.24 23.03
C GLU A 332 -5.34 -15.54 24.35
N ASP A 333 -6.05 -14.48 24.71
CA ASP A 333 -5.83 -13.74 25.95
C ASP A 333 -6.18 -14.59 27.19
N TYR A 334 -7.24 -15.40 27.11
CA TYR A 334 -7.54 -16.40 28.14
C TYR A 334 -6.41 -17.45 28.27
N ARG A 335 -5.88 -17.97 27.16
CA ARG A 335 -4.73 -18.91 27.18
C ARG A 335 -3.47 -18.27 27.78
N LYS A 336 -3.19 -17.00 27.46
CA LYS A 336 -2.03 -16.25 27.99
C LYS A 336 -2.17 -16.02 29.50
N SER A 337 -3.35 -15.61 29.98
CA SER A 337 -3.59 -15.41 31.42
C SER A 337 -3.48 -16.71 32.22
N PHE A 338 -4.01 -17.83 31.69
CA PHE A 338 -3.89 -19.14 32.32
C PHE A 338 -2.42 -19.63 32.41
N ARG A 339 -1.59 -19.35 31.39
CA ARG A 339 -0.15 -19.68 31.41
C ARG A 339 0.62 -18.83 32.42
N LYS A 340 0.31 -17.54 32.55
CA LYS A 340 0.94 -16.66 33.55
C LYS A 340 0.65 -17.11 34.98
N ASN A 341 -0.54 -17.64 35.25
CA ASN A 341 -0.94 -18.14 36.57
C ASN A 341 -0.34 -19.53 36.93
N ARG A 342 0.43 -20.16 36.03
CA ARG A 342 1.05 -21.49 36.23
C ARG A 342 2.58 -21.48 36.34
N ASN A 343 3.23 -20.32 36.18
CA ASN A 343 4.66 -20.18 36.50
C ASN A 343 4.78 -19.57 37.91
N PRO A 344 5.07 -20.37 38.95
CA PRO A 344 5.34 -19.88 40.30
C PRO A 344 6.60 -19.03 40.39
#